data_AF-A0A5N6M6S0-F1
#
_entry.id   AF-A0A5N6M6S0-F1
#
_cell.length_a   1.000
_cell.length_b   1.000
_cell.length_c   1.000
_cell.angle_alpha   90.00
_cell.angle_beta   90.00
_cell.angle_gamma   90.00
#
_symmetry.space_group_name_H-M   'P 1'
#
loop_
_entity.id
_entity.type
_entity.pdbx_description
1 polymer ?
#
loop_
_entity_poly.entity_id
_entity_poly.type
_entity_poly.pdbx_seq_one_letter_code
_entity_poly.pdbx_strand_id
1 'polypeptide(L)'
;MQKVYASMEKIKACYVLTKTYDDVEFAEMMVMDACFILGFILQVFVSFVESNLEDVFYLGDIVVDLVLLENQIPFFFLAKIFKCTIAELDLGMSLVTFMSPVLLMLDLFDSDAVLGITESISVNDIHHILSLLHECYKPKKDVINSEESLSTRRHSAVDLDKAGVSFKPNRSQIWVLGMEMEFPCFLLSWCKCTLRMPILKVHDSTELILRNLIAYELESRQTRKYITSYTFVMDMLVNTQDDVAKLVDYKVLVNIMGSNEEAANMINNICKHVTIVDSFYTQQWKTLDKYSNNYWPKHIAWMRRTYFSSPWNIIALVVGSILFALTMAQTIFTVKGGNK
;
A
#
# COMPACT_ATOMS: atom_id res chain seq x y z
N MET A 1 -30.30 11.70 21.27
CA MET A 1 -31.30 10.75 21.81
C MET A 1 -32.36 10.33 20.81
N GLN A 2 -33.28 11.19 20.35
CA GLN A 2 -34.39 10.79 19.46
C GLN A 2 -33.94 10.03 18.18
N LYS A 3 -32.82 10.43 17.55
CA LYS A 3 -32.28 9.75 16.36
C LYS A 3 -31.79 8.32 16.65
N VAL A 4 -31.30 8.06 17.86
CA VAL A 4 -30.89 6.71 18.29
C VAL A 4 -32.12 5.84 18.44
N TYR A 5 -33.12 6.27 19.22
CA TYR A 5 -34.37 5.53 19.39
C TYR A 5 -35.03 5.19 18.05
N ALA A 6 -35.08 6.16 17.13
CA ALA A 6 -35.63 5.95 15.79
C ALA A 6 -34.83 4.97 14.90
N SER A 7 -33.59 4.63 15.27
CA SER A 7 -32.72 3.73 14.50
C SER A 7 -32.23 2.53 15.33
N MET A 8 -32.76 2.35 16.54
CA MET A 8 -32.12 1.53 17.58
C MET A 8 -31.99 0.07 17.15
N GLU A 9 -33.04 -0.51 16.60
CA GLU A 9 -33.01 -1.88 16.08
C GLU A 9 -31.93 -2.05 15.00
N LYS A 10 -31.81 -1.10 14.08
CA LYS A 10 -30.80 -1.14 13.02
C LYS A 10 -29.38 -0.98 13.56
N ILE A 11 -29.18 -0.14 14.57
CA ILE A 11 -27.88 0.03 15.24
C ILE A 11 -27.51 -1.26 15.96
N LYS A 12 -28.42 -1.81 16.78
CA LYS A 12 -28.19 -3.06 17.52
C LYS A 12 -27.90 -4.23 16.60
N ALA A 13 -28.52 -4.29 15.42
CA ALA A 13 -28.25 -5.31 14.40
C ALA A 13 -26.82 -5.27 13.81
N CYS A 14 -26.09 -4.16 13.99
CA CYS A 14 -24.68 -4.07 13.58
C CYS A 14 -23.71 -4.68 14.61
N TYR A 15 -24.17 -5.02 15.81
CA TYR A 15 -23.32 -5.50 16.89
C TYR A 15 -23.66 -6.94 17.27
N VAL A 16 -22.62 -7.75 17.50
CA VAL A 16 -22.76 -9.01 18.23
C VAL A 16 -22.76 -8.68 19.71
N LEU A 17 -23.92 -8.30 20.24
CA LEU A 17 -24.07 -7.90 21.64
C LEU A 17 -23.83 -9.10 22.57
N THR A 18 -22.68 -9.10 23.25
CA THR A 18 -22.33 -10.09 24.28
C THR A 18 -22.91 -9.74 25.64
N LYS A 19 -23.24 -8.46 25.86
CA LYS A 19 -23.88 -7.93 27.07
C LYS A 19 -25.20 -7.25 26.70
N THR A 20 -26.22 -7.45 27.53
CA THR A 20 -27.50 -6.76 27.41
C THR A 20 -27.43 -5.40 28.09
N TYR A 21 -27.69 -4.34 27.34
CA TYR A 21 -27.88 -2.98 27.85
C TYR A 21 -29.37 -2.64 27.79
N ASP A 22 -29.85 -1.83 28.74
CA ASP A 22 -31.16 -1.21 28.56
C ASP A 22 -31.12 -0.16 27.43
N ASP A 23 -32.30 0.17 26.89
CA ASP A 23 -32.41 1.04 25.72
C ASP A 23 -31.93 2.46 25.99
N VAL A 24 -32.02 2.95 27.23
CA VAL A 24 -31.60 4.29 27.61
C VAL A 24 -30.09 4.35 27.68
N GLU A 25 -29.48 3.41 28.40
CA GLU A 25 -28.03 3.30 28.58
C GLU A 25 -27.34 3.09 27.22
N PHE A 26 -27.90 2.21 26.37
CA PHE A 26 -27.43 2.03 25.00
C PHE A 26 -27.55 3.33 24.18
N ALA A 27 -28.67 4.04 24.29
CA ALA A 27 -28.86 5.28 23.56
C ALA A 27 -27.90 6.39 23.98
N GLU A 28 -27.62 6.50 25.28
CA GLU A 28 -26.64 7.44 25.81
C GLU A 28 -25.24 7.13 25.30
N MET A 29 -24.80 5.86 25.42
CA MET A 29 -23.51 5.40 24.90
C MET A 29 -23.34 5.76 23.42
N MET A 30 -24.29 5.38 22.57
CA MET A 30 -24.22 5.66 21.12
C MET A 30 -24.17 7.16 20.80
N VAL A 31 -24.91 8.01 21.51
CA VAL A 31 -24.87 9.47 21.29
C VAL A 31 -23.52 10.02 21.73
N MET A 32 -23.05 9.63 22.91
CA MET A 32 -21.80 10.13 23.48
C MET A 32 -20.62 9.78 22.56
N ASP A 33 -20.52 8.53 22.12
CA ASP A 33 -19.43 8.08 21.26
C ASP A 33 -19.49 8.77 19.89
N ALA A 34 -20.68 8.89 19.28
CA ALA A 34 -20.82 9.58 18.00
C ALA A 34 -20.49 11.08 18.11
N CYS A 35 -20.91 11.76 19.18
CA CYS A 35 -20.56 13.15 19.43
C CYS A 35 -19.08 13.34 19.70
N PHE A 36 -18.45 12.43 20.45
CA PHE A 36 -17.01 12.43 20.71
C PHE A 36 -16.23 12.32 19.40
N ILE A 37 -16.54 11.32 18.56
CA ILE A 37 -15.90 11.11 17.26
C ILE A 37 -16.02 12.37 16.39
N LEU A 38 -17.22 12.94 16.28
CA LEU A 38 -17.43 14.13 15.44
C LEU A 38 -16.75 15.38 15.98
N GLY A 39 -16.74 15.57 17.31
CA GLY A 39 -16.03 16.66 17.96
C GLY A 39 -14.52 16.54 17.81
N PHE A 40 -13.99 15.32 17.90
CA PHE A 40 -12.59 15.02 17.66
C PHE A 40 -12.19 15.29 16.20
N ILE A 41 -12.99 14.83 15.23
CA ILE A 41 -12.76 15.14 13.80
C ILE A 41 -12.79 16.65 13.57
N LEU A 42 -13.71 17.39 14.21
CA LEU A 42 -13.75 18.85 14.13
C LEU A 42 -12.45 19.48 14.64
N GLN A 43 -11.94 19.01 15.77
CA GLN A 43 -10.66 19.47 16.33
C GLN A 43 -9.51 19.21 15.35
N VAL A 44 -9.39 17.99 14.83
CA VAL A 44 -8.37 17.63 13.82
C VAL A 44 -8.50 18.52 12.58
N PHE A 45 -9.73 18.75 12.12
CA PHE A 45 -9.99 19.61 10.96
C PHE A 45 -9.51 21.05 11.19
N VAL A 46 -9.82 21.63 12.35
CA VAL A 46 -9.35 22.99 12.71
C VAL A 46 -7.83 23.04 12.78
N SER A 47 -7.19 22.08 13.48
CA SER A 47 -5.72 22.01 13.56
C SER A 47 -5.06 21.88 12.18
N PHE A 48 -5.68 21.12 11.26
CA PHE A 48 -5.21 20.97 9.88
C PHE A 48 -5.29 22.30 9.10
N VAL A 49 -6.42 23.01 9.21
CA VAL A 49 -6.62 24.31 8.54
C VAL A 49 -5.66 25.38 9.09
N GLU A 50 -5.43 25.38 10.41
CA GLU A 50 -4.53 26.32 11.09
C GLU A 50 -3.05 25.94 10.94
N SER A 51 -2.74 24.78 10.33
CA SER A 51 -1.38 24.24 10.18
C SER A 51 -0.63 24.03 11.51
N ASN A 52 -1.37 23.72 12.59
CA ASN A 52 -0.78 23.48 13.90
C ASN A 52 -0.33 22.01 14.04
N LEU A 53 0.90 21.72 13.59
CA LEU A 53 1.43 20.36 13.49
C LEU A 53 1.75 19.71 14.85
N GLU A 54 1.97 20.48 15.92
CA GLU A 54 2.25 19.91 17.25
C GLU A 54 1.04 19.19 17.84
N ASP A 55 -0.16 19.79 17.72
CA ASP A 55 -1.41 19.18 18.17
C ASP A 55 -1.72 17.89 17.39
N VAL A 56 -1.41 17.87 16.09
CA VAL A 56 -1.60 16.73 15.19
C VAL A 56 -0.89 15.46 15.67
N PHE A 57 0.31 15.58 16.26
CA PHE A 57 1.05 14.42 16.77
C PHE A 57 0.39 13.79 18.00
N TYR A 58 -0.15 14.58 18.92
CA TYR A 58 -0.83 14.06 20.13
C TYR A 58 -2.16 13.37 19.82
N LEU A 59 -2.76 13.68 18.67
CA LEU A 59 -4.03 13.10 18.24
C LEU A 59 -3.85 11.76 17.52
N GLY A 60 -2.61 11.35 17.20
CA GLY A 60 -2.30 10.16 16.41
C GLY A 60 -2.88 8.87 16.97
N ASP A 61 -2.74 8.65 18.28
CA ASP A 61 -3.24 7.42 18.93
C ASP A 61 -4.78 7.33 18.83
N ILE A 62 -5.48 8.45 19.07
CA ILE A 62 -6.94 8.51 18.97
C ILE A 62 -7.39 8.29 17.52
N VAL A 63 -6.67 8.85 16.55
CA VAL A 63 -6.95 8.61 15.11
C VAL A 63 -6.87 7.13 14.76
N VAL A 64 -5.87 6.42 15.27
CA VAL A 64 -5.70 4.98 15.04
C VAL A 64 -6.82 4.19 15.72
N ASP A 65 -7.24 4.58 16.92
CA ASP A 65 -8.35 3.95 17.63
C ASP A 65 -9.67 4.00 16.83
N LEU A 66 -9.89 5.04 16.01
CA LEU A 66 -11.10 5.15 15.16
C LEU A 66 -11.21 4.05 14.10
N VAL A 67 -10.12 3.36 13.77
CA VAL A 67 -10.09 2.29 12.75
C VAL A 67 -9.90 0.89 13.34
N LEU A 68 -9.93 0.75 14.66
CA LEU A 68 -9.97 -0.56 15.30
C LEU A 68 -11.36 -1.19 15.13
N LEU A 69 -11.42 -2.46 14.73
CA LEU A 69 -12.69 -3.18 14.53
C LEU A 69 -13.57 -3.19 15.78
N GLU A 70 -12.96 -3.22 16.97
CA GLU A 70 -13.66 -3.18 18.25
C GLU A 70 -14.25 -1.80 18.59
N ASN A 71 -13.81 -0.73 17.91
CA ASN A 71 -14.21 0.65 18.16
C ASN A 71 -14.99 1.26 16.98
N GLN A 72 -15.86 0.47 16.35
CA GLN A 72 -16.65 0.93 15.21
C GLN A 72 -18.06 1.37 15.59
N ILE A 73 -18.48 2.51 15.03
CA ILE A 73 -19.87 2.99 15.01
C ILE A 73 -20.43 2.86 13.59
N PRO A 74 -21.70 2.41 13.43
CA PRO A 74 -22.33 2.36 12.12
C PRO A 74 -22.33 3.73 11.44
N PHE A 75 -21.77 3.78 10.23
CA PHE A 75 -21.57 5.02 9.48
C PHE A 75 -22.88 5.75 9.19
N PHE A 76 -23.95 4.99 8.89
CA PHE A 76 -25.28 5.57 8.67
C PHE A 76 -25.79 6.34 9.90
N PHE A 77 -25.43 5.90 11.10
CA PHE A 77 -25.82 6.53 12.35
C PHE A 77 -24.93 7.75 12.62
N LEU A 78 -23.61 7.62 12.41
CA LEU A 78 -22.69 8.75 12.47
C LEU A 78 -23.11 9.89 11.53
N ALA A 79 -23.55 9.56 10.31
CA ALA A 79 -24.11 10.52 9.34
C ALA A 79 -25.39 11.21 9.83
N LYS A 80 -26.23 10.52 10.61
CA LYS A 80 -27.41 11.14 11.23
C LYS A 80 -27.02 12.12 12.34
N ILE A 81 -26.04 11.77 13.17
CA ILE A 81 -25.57 12.66 14.25
C ILE A 81 -24.84 13.87 13.65
N PHE A 82 -23.98 13.66 12.64
CA PHE A 82 -23.33 14.74 11.90
C PHE A 82 -24.32 15.78 11.38
N LYS A 83 -25.44 15.33 10.80
CA LYS A 83 -26.51 16.23 10.32
C LYS A 83 -27.22 17.00 11.44
N CYS A 84 -27.23 16.48 12.66
CA CYS A 84 -27.86 17.12 13.81
C CYS A 84 -26.91 18.03 14.60
N THR A 85 -25.60 17.96 14.35
CA THR A 85 -24.58 18.69 15.11
C THR A 85 -23.77 19.60 14.19
N ILE A 86 -22.88 19.01 13.39
CA ILE A 86 -21.88 19.74 12.61
C ILE A 86 -22.49 20.37 11.35
N ALA A 87 -23.48 19.73 10.71
CA ALA A 87 -24.10 20.30 9.51
C ALA A 87 -24.91 21.58 9.79
N GLU A 88 -25.35 21.78 11.04
CA GLU A 88 -25.99 23.02 11.50
C GLU A 88 -24.98 24.18 11.63
N LEU A 89 -23.68 23.92 11.52
CA LEU A 89 -22.62 24.94 11.43
C LEU A 89 -22.47 25.50 10.00
N ASP A 90 -23.37 25.15 9.08
CA ASP A 90 -23.47 25.63 7.69
C ASP A 90 -22.19 25.44 6.83
N LEU A 91 -21.46 24.35 7.10
CA LEU A 91 -20.18 24.07 6.43
C LEU A 91 -20.34 23.61 4.97
N GLY A 92 -21.54 23.25 4.51
CA GLY A 92 -21.80 22.75 3.15
C GLY A 92 -21.08 21.44 2.78
N MET A 93 -20.38 20.80 3.72
CA MET A 93 -19.54 19.61 3.48
C MET A 93 -20.29 18.30 3.73
N SER A 94 -19.93 17.26 2.97
CA SER A 94 -20.32 15.89 3.28
C SER A 94 -19.56 15.35 4.49
N LEU A 95 -20.11 14.35 5.18
CA LEU A 95 -19.40 13.67 6.29
C LEU A 95 -18.05 13.08 5.81
N VAL A 96 -18.00 12.53 4.59
CA VAL A 96 -16.75 11.97 4.04
C VAL A 96 -15.69 13.06 3.86
N THR A 97 -16.06 14.21 3.27
CA THR A 97 -15.18 15.37 3.12
C THR A 97 -14.72 15.92 4.47
N PHE A 98 -15.61 15.94 5.46
CA PHE A 98 -15.30 16.37 6.81
C PHE A 98 -14.25 15.46 7.49
N MET A 99 -14.24 14.16 7.17
CA MET A 99 -13.26 13.21 7.68
C MET A 99 -11.91 13.21 6.95
N SER A 100 -11.76 13.94 5.84
CA SER A 100 -10.54 13.90 5.03
C SER A 100 -9.23 14.15 5.81
N PRO A 101 -9.15 15.09 6.78
CA PRO A 101 -7.94 15.27 7.59
C PRO A 101 -7.55 14.02 8.40
N VAL A 102 -8.53 13.33 8.99
CA VAL A 102 -8.30 12.08 9.73
C VAL A 102 -7.87 10.96 8.77
N LEU A 103 -8.49 10.87 7.59
CA LEU A 103 -8.10 9.88 6.57
C LEU A 103 -6.68 10.11 6.06
N LEU A 104 -6.22 11.35 5.96
CA LEU A 104 -4.84 11.68 5.60
C LEU A 104 -3.83 11.27 6.67
N MET A 105 -4.17 11.41 7.95
CA MET A 105 -3.34 10.92 9.05
C MET A 105 -3.23 9.39 9.04
N LEU A 106 -4.28 8.70 8.60
CA LEU A 106 -4.33 7.24 8.45
C LEU A 106 -3.70 6.73 7.16
N ASP A 107 -3.26 7.62 6.25
CA ASP A 107 -2.81 7.21 4.93
C ASP A 107 -1.44 6.51 4.97
N LEU A 108 -1.48 5.19 4.78
CA LEU A 108 -0.29 4.35 4.72
C LEU A 108 0.48 4.46 3.41
N PHE A 109 -0.11 5.05 2.36
CA PHE A 109 0.44 4.99 1.01
C PHE A 109 0.57 6.39 0.44
N ASP A 110 1.78 6.96 0.38
CA ASP A 110 2.07 8.37 0.01
C ASP A 110 1.37 8.86 -1.27
N SER A 111 0.08 9.18 -1.17
CA SER A 111 -0.82 9.30 -2.31
C SER A 111 -1.70 10.52 -2.14
N ASP A 112 -1.43 11.53 -2.98
CA ASP A 112 -2.32 12.69 -3.16
C ASP A 112 -3.75 12.28 -3.58
N ALA A 113 -3.96 11.00 -3.95
CA ALA A 113 -5.24 10.47 -4.37
C ALA A 113 -6.24 10.28 -3.23
N VAL A 114 -5.84 10.16 -1.95
CA VAL A 114 -6.81 10.00 -0.84
C VAL A 114 -7.79 11.17 -0.82
N LEU A 115 -7.32 12.40 -1.02
CA LEU A 115 -8.17 13.59 -1.15
C LEU A 115 -9.10 13.51 -2.37
N GLY A 116 -8.57 13.17 -3.55
CA GLY A 116 -9.37 13.07 -4.77
C GLY A 116 -10.37 11.90 -4.81
N ILE A 117 -10.16 10.86 -4.00
CA ILE A 117 -11.06 9.70 -3.92
C ILE A 117 -12.28 10.03 -3.06
N THR A 118 -12.13 10.81 -1.98
CA THR A 118 -13.22 11.14 -1.04
C THR A 118 -14.43 11.80 -1.71
N GLU A 119 -14.23 12.55 -2.79
CA GLU A 119 -15.30 13.20 -3.56
C GLU A 119 -16.19 12.21 -4.35
N SER A 120 -15.71 10.99 -4.57
CA SER A 120 -16.39 9.99 -5.42
C SER A 120 -17.02 8.83 -4.64
N ILE A 121 -16.84 8.77 -3.31
CA ILE A 121 -17.33 7.65 -2.49
C ILE A 121 -18.83 7.80 -2.22
N SER A 122 -19.59 6.76 -2.59
CA SER A 122 -21.01 6.64 -2.24
C SER A 122 -21.16 6.25 -0.77
N VAL A 123 -21.84 7.10 0.02
CA VAL A 123 -22.12 6.87 1.44
C VAL A 123 -22.93 5.58 1.69
N ASN A 124 -23.68 5.10 0.70
CA ASN A 124 -24.58 3.96 0.88
C ASN A 124 -23.84 2.62 1.08
N ASP A 125 -22.56 2.56 0.68
CA ASP A 125 -21.76 1.33 0.73
C ASP A 125 -20.79 1.30 1.93
N ILE A 126 -20.83 2.33 2.80
CA ILE A 126 -19.92 2.47 3.94
C ILE A 126 -20.59 1.94 5.20
N HIS A 127 -19.94 0.98 5.86
CA HIS A 127 -20.43 0.36 7.09
C HIS A 127 -20.00 1.12 8.36
N HIS A 128 -18.74 1.55 8.42
CA HIS A 128 -18.09 2.23 9.55
C HIS A 128 -16.79 2.94 9.08
N ILE A 129 -16.03 3.58 9.98
CA ILE A 129 -14.85 4.40 9.62
C ILE A 129 -13.75 3.55 8.98
N LEU A 130 -13.45 2.37 9.52
CA LEU A 130 -12.49 1.44 8.91
C LEU A 130 -12.90 1.01 7.48
N SER A 131 -14.21 0.84 7.21
CA SER A 131 -14.68 0.54 5.84
C SER A 131 -14.54 1.74 4.90
N LEU A 132 -14.63 2.98 5.40
CA LEU A 132 -14.36 4.18 4.62
C LEU A 132 -12.86 4.25 4.25
N LEU A 133 -11.97 3.98 5.21
CA LEU A 133 -10.53 3.90 4.94
C LEU A 133 -10.22 2.79 3.93
N HIS A 134 -10.88 1.64 4.06
CA HIS A 134 -10.76 0.55 3.10
C HIS A 134 -11.17 1.00 1.69
N GLU A 135 -12.32 1.66 1.53
CA GLU A 135 -12.80 2.19 0.25
C GLU A 135 -11.83 3.21 -0.39
N CYS A 136 -11.07 3.99 0.41
CA CYS A 136 -10.03 4.88 -0.12
C CYS A 136 -8.92 4.14 -0.91
N TYR A 137 -8.73 2.85 -0.66
CA TYR A 137 -7.73 2.03 -1.34
C TYR A 137 -8.28 1.17 -2.48
N LYS A 138 -9.58 1.29 -2.75
CA LYS A 138 -10.29 0.49 -3.75
C LYS A 138 -9.86 0.84 -5.17
N PRO A 139 -9.67 -0.15 -6.05
CA PRO A 139 -9.48 0.12 -7.48
C PRO A 139 -10.78 0.67 -8.11
N LYS A 140 -10.66 1.69 -8.96
CA LYS A 140 -11.80 2.13 -9.81
C LYS A 140 -12.22 0.97 -10.74
N LYS A 141 -13.52 0.90 -11.05
CA LYS A 141 -14.24 -0.26 -11.61
C LYS A 141 -13.62 -0.92 -12.86
N ASP A 142 -12.72 -0.26 -13.58
CA ASP A 142 -12.20 -0.71 -14.88
C ASP A 142 -10.79 -1.35 -14.84
N VAL A 143 -10.18 -1.54 -13.67
CA VAL A 143 -8.73 -1.87 -13.59
C VAL A 143 -8.41 -3.37 -13.54
N ILE A 144 -9.32 -4.27 -13.14
CA ILE A 144 -8.92 -5.64 -12.77
C ILE A 144 -9.80 -6.72 -13.40
N ASN A 145 -9.20 -7.50 -14.30
CA ASN A 145 -9.70 -8.77 -14.77
C ASN A 145 -9.17 -9.89 -13.85
N SER A 146 -10.10 -10.57 -13.18
CA SER A 146 -9.95 -11.82 -12.41
C SER A 146 -8.93 -11.87 -11.26
N GLU A 147 -9.49 -12.05 -10.07
CA GLU A 147 -8.84 -12.65 -8.91
C GLU A 147 -8.36 -14.08 -9.26
N GLU A 148 -7.05 -14.34 -9.14
CA GLU A 148 -6.43 -15.65 -9.41
C GLU A 148 -5.50 -16.07 -8.26
N SER A 149 -5.25 -17.37 -8.11
CA SER A 149 -4.30 -17.89 -7.12
C SER A 149 -2.87 -17.40 -7.38
N LEU A 150 -2.26 -16.77 -6.37
CA LEU A 150 -0.84 -16.40 -6.39
C LEU A 150 0.06 -17.64 -6.44
N SER A 151 1.15 -17.58 -7.21
CA SER A 151 2.22 -18.55 -7.07
C SER A 151 2.90 -18.37 -5.71
N THR A 152 3.24 -19.47 -5.05
CA THR A 152 3.83 -19.48 -3.71
C THR A 152 5.32 -19.19 -3.67
N ARG A 153 5.97 -18.96 -4.83
CA ARG A 153 7.40 -18.71 -4.88
C ARG A 153 7.68 -17.27 -4.45
N ARG A 154 8.36 -17.15 -3.31
CA ARG A 154 8.84 -15.87 -2.77
C ARG A 154 10.05 -15.38 -3.56
N HIS A 155 10.09 -14.06 -3.75
CA HIS A 155 11.21 -13.35 -4.33
C HIS A 155 11.47 -12.10 -3.50
N SER A 156 12.55 -12.11 -2.71
CA SER A 156 12.92 -10.97 -1.88
C SER A 156 13.36 -9.79 -2.75
N ALA A 157 13.25 -8.56 -2.23
CA ALA A 157 13.64 -7.35 -2.95
C ALA A 157 15.13 -7.39 -3.34
N VAL A 158 15.99 -7.93 -2.48
CA VAL A 158 17.41 -8.12 -2.77
C VAL A 158 17.63 -9.15 -3.86
N ASP A 159 16.89 -10.28 -3.86
CA ASP A 159 17.02 -11.30 -4.90
C ASP A 159 16.55 -10.79 -6.26
N LEU A 160 15.49 -9.99 -6.28
CA LEU A 160 14.99 -9.32 -7.48
C LEU A 160 15.98 -8.28 -8.01
N ASP A 161 16.59 -7.46 -7.15
CA ASP A 161 17.65 -6.54 -7.58
C ASP A 161 18.85 -7.29 -8.18
N LYS A 162 19.24 -8.40 -7.56
CA LYS A 162 20.30 -9.28 -8.08
C LYS A 162 19.91 -9.87 -9.44
N ALA A 163 18.63 -10.18 -9.67
CA ALA A 163 18.10 -10.63 -10.95
C ALA A 163 17.92 -9.50 -11.98
N GLY A 164 18.25 -8.24 -11.64
CA GLY A 164 18.16 -7.10 -12.55
C GLY A 164 16.78 -6.46 -12.62
N VAL A 165 15.88 -6.78 -11.68
CA VAL A 165 14.62 -6.07 -11.48
C VAL A 165 14.87 -4.82 -10.65
N SER A 166 14.33 -3.69 -11.07
CA SER A 166 14.31 -2.45 -10.29
C SER A 166 12.91 -2.15 -9.76
N PHE A 167 12.83 -1.33 -8.72
CA PHE A 167 11.56 -0.85 -8.18
C PHE A 167 11.41 0.64 -8.47
N LYS A 168 10.18 1.10 -8.67
CA LYS A 168 9.88 2.53 -8.80
C LYS A 168 8.56 2.87 -8.09
N PRO A 169 8.44 4.09 -7.55
CA PRO A 169 7.18 4.58 -7.01
C PRO A 169 6.07 4.59 -8.07
N ASN A 170 4.89 4.14 -7.67
CA ASN A 170 3.64 4.33 -8.41
C ASN A 170 2.75 5.33 -7.65
N ARG A 171 2.53 6.50 -8.24
CA ARG A 171 1.60 7.53 -7.74
C ARG A 171 0.38 7.57 -8.66
N SER A 172 -0.35 6.46 -8.72
CA SER A 172 -1.53 6.35 -9.58
C SER A 172 -2.74 7.00 -8.92
N GLN A 173 -3.43 7.88 -9.66
CA GLN A 173 -4.73 8.44 -9.25
C GLN A 173 -5.90 7.47 -9.51
N ILE A 174 -5.64 6.33 -10.14
CA ILE A 174 -6.65 5.35 -10.54
C ILE A 174 -6.79 4.26 -9.47
N TRP A 175 -5.68 3.80 -8.92
CA TRP A 175 -5.67 2.81 -7.84
C TRP A 175 -4.42 3.00 -6.97
N VAL A 176 -4.64 3.35 -5.70
CA VAL A 176 -3.57 3.62 -4.73
C VAL A 176 -2.62 2.43 -4.57
N LEU A 177 -3.17 1.21 -4.59
CA LEU A 177 -2.37 -0.01 -4.42
C LEU A 177 -1.84 -0.58 -5.75
N GLY A 178 -2.10 0.09 -6.88
CA GLY A 178 -1.78 -0.43 -8.20
C GLY A 178 -0.31 -0.76 -8.40
N MET A 179 -0.05 -1.95 -8.95
CA MET A 179 1.29 -2.37 -9.37
C MET A 179 1.33 -2.63 -10.87
N GLU A 180 2.40 -2.17 -11.51
CA GLU A 180 2.59 -2.24 -12.96
C GLU A 180 3.99 -2.74 -13.30
N MET A 181 4.08 -3.59 -14.33
CA MET A 181 5.34 -4.09 -14.86
C MET A 181 5.77 -3.25 -16.05
N GLU A 182 6.92 -2.59 -15.96
CA GLU A 182 7.60 -1.96 -17.09
C GLU A 182 8.69 -2.91 -17.61
N PHE A 183 8.65 -3.23 -18.90
CA PHE A 183 9.66 -4.07 -19.54
C PHE A 183 10.67 -3.26 -20.34
N PRO A 184 11.91 -3.75 -20.44
CA PRO A 184 12.90 -3.15 -21.31
C PRO A 184 12.53 -3.27 -22.79
N CYS A 185 12.72 -2.18 -23.55
CA CYS A 185 12.72 -2.24 -25.01
C CYS A 185 13.94 -3.06 -25.48
N PHE A 186 13.70 -4.08 -26.31
CA PHE A 186 14.66 -5.08 -26.78
C PHE A 186 15.90 -4.54 -27.53
N LEU A 187 15.97 -3.23 -27.81
CA LEU A 187 17.00 -2.63 -28.67
C LEU A 187 18.21 -2.04 -27.93
N LEU A 188 18.15 -1.85 -26.60
CA LEU A 188 19.30 -1.36 -25.82
C LEU A 188 19.47 -2.16 -24.52
N SER A 189 20.66 -2.75 -24.35
CA SER A 189 21.09 -3.63 -23.26
C SER A 189 21.11 -3.02 -21.84
N TRP A 190 20.45 -1.87 -21.63
CA TRP A 190 20.48 -1.09 -20.40
C TRP A 190 19.12 -0.92 -19.72
N CYS A 191 18.02 -1.30 -20.39
CA CYS A 191 16.71 -1.19 -19.77
C CYS A 191 16.50 -2.34 -18.76
N LYS A 192 16.07 -2.01 -17.55
CA LYS A 192 15.75 -2.96 -16.47
C LYS A 192 14.27 -3.31 -16.49
N CYS A 193 13.92 -4.56 -16.15
CA CYS A 193 12.55 -4.86 -15.77
C CYS A 193 12.24 -4.08 -14.49
N THR A 194 11.15 -3.29 -14.48
CA THR A 194 10.83 -2.43 -13.35
C THR A 194 9.45 -2.76 -12.82
N LEU A 195 9.35 -3.04 -11.52
CA LEU A 195 8.08 -3.10 -10.80
C LEU A 195 7.76 -1.70 -10.27
N ARG A 196 6.72 -1.09 -10.83
CA ARG A 196 6.09 0.11 -10.25
C ARG A 196 5.14 -0.32 -9.16
N MET A 197 5.28 0.24 -7.97
CA MET A 197 4.46 -0.12 -6.81
C MET A 197 4.17 1.06 -5.88
N PRO A 198 3.11 0.98 -5.07
CA PRO A 198 2.75 2.00 -4.08
C PRO A 198 3.89 2.27 -3.11
N ILE A 199 3.99 3.51 -2.64
CA ILE A 199 4.96 3.91 -1.62
C ILE A 199 4.37 3.59 -0.25
N LEU A 200 4.87 2.56 0.43
CA LEU A 200 4.42 2.23 1.79
C LEU A 200 5.16 3.07 2.83
N LYS A 201 4.42 3.77 3.70
CA LYS A 201 4.95 4.42 4.90
C LYS A 201 4.84 3.45 6.07
N VAL A 202 5.97 3.09 6.65
CA VAL A 202 6.06 2.15 7.77
C VAL A 202 6.38 2.93 9.04
N HIS A 203 5.45 2.89 10.00
CA HIS A 203 5.54 3.51 11.33
C HIS A 203 4.86 2.60 12.36
N ASP A 204 4.88 2.98 13.65
CA ASP A 204 4.48 2.12 14.76
C ASP A 204 3.03 1.60 14.65
N SER A 205 2.11 2.43 14.15
CA SER A 205 0.68 2.07 13.98
C SER A 205 0.38 1.28 12.70
N THR A 206 1.37 1.12 11.79
CA THR A 206 1.14 0.50 10.46
C THR A 206 0.65 -0.95 10.57
N GLU A 207 1.23 -1.75 11.47
CA GLU A 207 0.80 -3.13 11.69
C GLU A 207 -0.66 -3.20 12.16
N LEU A 208 -1.01 -2.34 13.11
CA LEU A 208 -2.32 -2.29 13.73
C LEU A 208 -3.39 -1.92 12.70
N ILE A 209 -3.15 -0.89 11.90
CA ILE A 209 -4.07 -0.45 10.84
C ILE A 209 -4.23 -1.55 9.79
N LEU A 210 -3.13 -2.12 9.28
CA LEU A 210 -3.19 -3.16 8.25
C LEU A 210 -3.89 -4.43 8.74
N ARG A 211 -3.66 -4.87 9.98
CA ARG A 211 -4.34 -6.05 10.54
C ARG A 211 -5.84 -5.84 10.69
N ASN A 212 -6.29 -4.65 11.08
CA ASN A 212 -7.72 -4.33 11.15
C ASN A 212 -8.35 -4.31 9.75
N LEU A 213 -7.68 -3.71 8.76
CA LEU A 213 -8.14 -3.74 7.36
C LEU A 213 -8.20 -5.18 6.82
N ILE A 214 -7.19 -6.02 7.10
CA ILE A 214 -7.19 -7.44 6.71
C ILE A 214 -8.35 -8.18 7.38
N ALA A 215 -8.56 -8.00 8.69
CA ALA A 215 -9.65 -8.64 9.41
C ALA A 215 -11.02 -8.24 8.83
N TYR A 216 -11.20 -6.96 8.49
CA TYR A 216 -12.39 -6.46 7.78
C TYR A 216 -12.59 -7.13 6.41
N GLU A 217 -11.54 -7.31 5.62
CA GLU A 217 -11.60 -8.02 4.33
C GLU A 217 -11.91 -9.52 4.47
N LEU A 218 -11.55 -10.14 5.61
CA LEU A 218 -11.77 -11.56 5.87
C LEU A 218 -13.15 -11.86 6.46
N GLU A 219 -13.80 -10.88 7.09
CA GLU A 219 -15.11 -11.04 7.73
C GLU A 219 -16.22 -11.31 6.71
N SER A 220 -16.18 -10.66 5.55
CA SER A 220 -17.21 -10.78 4.51
C SER A 220 -16.65 -11.34 3.20
N ARG A 221 -17.33 -12.35 2.64
CA ARG A 221 -17.01 -12.90 1.32
C ARG A 221 -17.23 -11.91 0.16
N GLN A 222 -17.99 -10.84 0.39
CA GLN A 222 -18.28 -9.82 -0.62
C GLN A 222 -17.22 -8.72 -0.65
N THR A 223 -16.45 -8.57 0.42
CA THR A 223 -15.38 -7.57 0.50
C THR A 223 -14.19 -8.03 -0.34
N ARG A 224 -13.72 -7.16 -1.21
CA ARG A 224 -12.54 -7.42 -2.06
C ARG A 224 -11.27 -7.34 -1.22
N LYS A 225 -10.34 -8.25 -1.48
CA LYS A 225 -9.14 -8.50 -0.66
C LYS A 225 -7.88 -7.78 -1.17
N TYR A 226 -7.99 -6.51 -1.54
CA TYR A 226 -6.86 -5.78 -2.14
C TYR A 226 -5.79 -5.37 -1.14
N ILE A 227 -6.15 -5.10 0.12
CA ILE A 227 -5.19 -4.85 1.21
C ILE A 227 -4.47 -6.14 1.57
N THR A 228 -5.21 -7.23 1.75
CA THR A 228 -4.63 -8.55 2.02
C THR A 228 -3.71 -8.95 0.87
N SER A 229 -4.14 -8.80 -0.38
CA SER A 229 -3.29 -9.06 -1.55
C SER A 229 -2.00 -8.26 -1.55
N TYR A 230 -2.07 -6.98 -1.21
CA TYR A 230 -0.90 -6.10 -1.17
C TYR A 230 0.07 -6.51 -0.07
N THR A 231 -0.45 -6.75 1.14
CA THR A 231 0.37 -7.15 2.29
C THR A 231 1.07 -8.49 2.07
N PHE A 232 0.45 -9.43 1.35
CA PHE A 232 1.12 -10.66 0.93
C PHE A 232 2.25 -10.41 -0.08
N VAL A 233 2.08 -9.50 -1.03
CA VAL A 233 3.19 -9.12 -1.92
C VAL A 233 4.34 -8.51 -1.11
N MET A 234 4.04 -7.69 -0.11
CA MET A 234 5.06 -7.13 0.79
C MET A 234 5.77 -8.22 1.62
N ASP A 235 5.05 -9.20 2.18
CA ASP A 235 5.63 -10.38 2.86
C ASP A 235 6.55 -11.20 1.94
N MET A 236 6.23 -11.27 0.64
CA MET A 236 7.10 -11.96 -0.32
C MET A 236 8.34 -11.15 -0.67
N LEU A 237 8.25 -9.82 -0.72
CA LEU A 237 9.34 -8.90 -1.05
C LEU A 237 10.30 -8.68 0.13
N VAL A 238 9.81 -8.70 1.37
CA VAL A 238 10.60 -8.36 2.55
C VAL A 238 10.81 -9.61 3.39
N ASN A 239 12.04 -10.12 3.43
CA ASN A 239 12.41 -11.20 4.34
C ASN A 239 13.37 -10.72 5.43
N THR A 240 14.23 -9.75 5.11
CA THR A 240 15.29 -9.24 5.97
C THR A 240 15.36 -7.71 5.97
N GLN A 241 16.14 -7.14 6.90
CA GLN A 241 16.42 -5.69 6.91
C GLN A 241 17.09 -5.17 5.63
N ASP A 242 17.83 -6.02 4.91
CA ASP A 242 18.47 -5.63 3.64
C ASP A 242 17.43 -5.42 2.54
N ASP A 243 16.31 -6.17 2.59
CA ASP A 243 15.18 -5.99 1.68
C ASP A 243 14.48 -4.66 1.94
N VAL A 244 14.27 -4.33 3.22
CA VAL A 244 13.75 -3.01 3.63
C VAL A 244 14.68 -1.90 3.14
N ALA A 245 15.98 -2.02 3.41
CA ALA A 245 16.99 -1.06 2.94
C ALA A 245 16.93 -0.90 1.41
N LYS A 246 16.76 -2.01 0.67
CA LYS A 246 16.64 -1.97 -0.79
C LYS A 246 15.39 -1.22 -1.25
N LEU A 247 14.24 -1.48 -0.64
CA LEU A 247 12.99 -0.79 -0.98
C LEU A 247 13.03 0.70 -0.61
N VAL A 248 13.74 1.06 0.47
CA VAL A 248 14.05 2.45 0.85
C VAL A 248 14.95 3.12 -0.20
N ASP A 249 16.03 2.47 -0.65
CA ASP A 249 16.91 2.96 -1.72
C ASP A 249 16.10 3.29 -3.00
N TYR A 250 15.14 2.42 -3.33
CA TYR A 250 14.25 2.57 -4.48
C TYR A 250 13.08 3.54 -4.25
N LYS A 251 12.95 4.09 -3.03
CA LYS A 251 11.92 5.06 -2.63
C LYS A 251 10.48 4.54 -2.71
N VAL A 252 10.31 3.21 -2.67
CA VAL A 252 8.99 2.55 -2.63
C VAL A 252 8.57 2.16 -1.21
N LEU A 253 9.46 2.34 -0.24
CA LEU A 253 9.19 2.19 1.19
C LEU A 253 9.81 3.37 1.92
N VAL A 254 9.05 3.98 2.83
CA VAL A 254 9.53 5.00 3.77
C VAL A 254 9.49 4.38 5.16
N ASN A 255 10.66 4.15 5.75
CA ASN A 255 10.77 3.57 7.09
C ASN A 255 10.90 4.69 8.13
N ILE A 256 9.93 4.79 9.03
CA ILE A 256 9.88 5.76 10.14
C ILE A 256 10.06 5.02 11.48
N MET A 257 10.17 3.68 11.48
CA MET A 257 10.46 2.90 12.68
C MET A 257 11.90 3.08 13.17
N GLY A 258 12.22 2.53 14.34
CA GLY A 258 13.55 2.60 14.95
C GLY A 258 14.65 1.91 14.15
N SER A 259 14.33 0.90 13.34
CA SER A 259 15.29 0.22 12.46
C SER A 259 14.65 -0.47 11.25
N ASN A 260 15.49 -0.85 10.28
CA ASN A 260 15.06 -1.69 9.15
C ASN A 260 14.72 -3.13 9.59
N GLU A 261 15.32 -3.61 10.69
CA GLU A 261 15.02 -4.92 11.27
C GLU A 261 13.61 -4.95 11.87
N GLU A 262 13.23 -3.92 12.63
CA GLU A 262 11.88 -3.76 13.16
C GLU A 262 10.83 -3.74 12.04
N ALA A 263 11.07 -2.95 10.97
CA ALA A 263 10.19 -2.91 9.81
C ALA A 263 10.07 -4.26 9.10
N ALA A 264 11.18 -5.00 8.94
CA ALA A 264 11.16 -6.33 8.34
C ALA A 264 10.37 -7.33 9.20
N ASN A 265 10.59 -7.31 10.52
CA ASN A 265 9.86 -8.16 11.46
C ASN A 265 8.36 -7.87 11.44
N MET A 266 7.98 -6.59 11.39
CA MET A 266 6.57 -6.20 11.28
C MET A 266 5.94 -6.75 9.99
N ILE A 267 6.53 -6.50 8.83
CA ILE A 267 5.99 -6.93 7.52
C ILE A 267 5.83 -8.46 7.47
N ASN A 268 6.84 -9.20 7.91
CA ASN A 268 6.80 -10.67 8.00
C ASN A 268 5.70 -11.21 8.94
N ASN A 269 5.27 -10.41 9.92
CA ASN A 269 4.26 -10.82 10.88
C ASN A 269 2.84 -10.43 10.47
N ILE A 270 2.65 -9.37 9.67
CA ILE A 270 1.32 -8.85 9.28
C ILE A 270 0.42 -9.95 8.71
N CYS A 271 0.95 -10.78 7.80
CA CYS A 271 0.19 -11.84 7.14
C CYS A 271 0.19 -13.18 7.89
N LYS A 272 0.79 -13.25 9.09
CA LYS A 272 0.85 -14.48 9.88
C LYS A 272 -0.58 -14.95 10.20
N HIS A 273 -0.87 -16.22 9.92
CA HIS A 273 -2.19 -16.85 10.06
C HIS A 273 -3.27 -16.39 9.06
N VAL A 274 -2.92 -15.57 8.07
CA VAL A 274 -3.82 -15.22 6.98
C VAL A 274 -3.64 -16.24 5.84
N THR A 275 -4.74 -16.63 5.19
CA THR A 275 -4.69 -17.48 3.99
C THR A 275 -5.28 -16.72 2.81
N ILE A 276 -4.48 -16.48 1.78
CA ILE A 276 -4.97 -15.95 0.50
C ILE A 276 -5.31 -17.10 -0.43
N VAL A 277 -6.52 -17.04 -0.98
CA VAL A 277 -6.96 -17.91 -2.09
C VAL A 277 -6.74 -17.19 -3.43
N ASP A 278 -7.09 -15.90 -3.48
CA ASP A 278 -7.04 -15.10 -4.70
C ASP A 278 -6.37 -13.75 -4.48
N SER A 279 -5.63 -13.26 -5.48
CA SER A 279 -4.93 -11.98 -5.42
C SER A 279 -5.12 -11.11 -6.64
N PHE A 280 -5.02 -9.80 -6.38
CA PHE A 280 -5.01 -8.74 -7.38
C PHE A 280 -3.67 -8.58 -8.12
N TYR A 281 -2.60 -9.24 -7.69
CA TYR A 281 -1.25 -9.07 -8.26
C TYR A 281 -0.71 -10.33 -8.95
N THR A 282 -1.56 -11.33 -9.21
CA THR A 282 -1.14 -12.62 -9.77
C THR A 282 -0.46 -12.50 -11.13
N GLN A 283 -0.95 -11.62 -12.00
CA GLN A 283 -0.32 -11.41 -13.31
C GLN A 283 1.07 -10.78 -13.20
N GLN A 284 1.20 -9.75 -12.35
CA GLN A 284 2.46 -9.07 -12.06
C GLN A 284 3.46 -10.06 -11.46
N TRP A 285 3.02 -10.88 -10.51
CA TRP A 285 3.89 -11.86 -9.85
C TRP A 285 4.33 -13.00 -10.77
N LYS A 286 3.41 -13.56 -11.58
CA LYS A 286 3.74 -14.56 -12.63
C LYS A 286 4.77 -14.01 -13.62
N THR A 287 4.61 -12.74 -14.00
CA THR A 287 5.51 -12.05 -14.90
C THR A 287 6.92 -11.91 -14.31
N LEU A 288 6.97 -11.46 -13.06
CA LEU A 288 8.20 -11.22 -12.31
C LEU A 288 8.95 -12.53 -12.02
N ASP A 289 8.24 -13.60 -11.67
CA ASP A 289 8.81 -14.94 -11.52
C ASP A 289 9.38 -15.46 -12.85
N LYS A 290 8.63 -15.34 -13.95
CA LYS A 290 9.10 -15.74 -15.29
C LYS A 290 10.36 -14.97 -15.70
N TYR A 291 10.39 -13.66 -15.48
CA TYR A 291 11.54 -12.83 -15.79
C TYR A 291 12.76 -13.28 -14.98
N SER A 292 12.63 -13.37 -13.65
CA SER A 292 13.74 -13.70 -12.75
C SER A 292 14.34 -15.09 -13.02
N ASN A 293 13.53 -16.02 -13.54
CA ASN A 293 13.97 -17.37 -13.89
C ASN A 293 14.61 -17.50 -15.29
N ASN A 294 14.45 -16.49 -16.16
CA ASN A 294 14.98 -16.54 -17.53
C ASN A 294 16.51 -16.55 -17.58
N TYR A 295 17.05 -17.08 -18.67
CA TYR A 295 18.49 -17.20 -18.93
C TYR A 295 19.20 -15.83 -18.86
N TRP A 296 18.64 -14.82 -19.53
CA TRP A 296 19.28 -13.51 -19.69
C TRP A 296 19.50 -12.76 -18.37
N PRO A 297 18.52 -12.66 -17.45
CA PRO A 297 18.72 -12.13 -16.10
C PRO A 297 19.82 -12.83 -15.30
N LYS A 298 19.92 -14.17 -15.38
CA LYS A 298 20.98 -14.93 -14.69
C LYS A 298 22.38 -14.56 -15.19
N HIS A 299 22.53 -14.38 -16.50
CA HIS A 299 23.81 -13.99 -17.10
C HIS A 299 24.15 -12.52 -16.85
N ILE A 300 23.17 -11.60 -16.85
CA ILE A 300 23.37 -10.21 -16.44
C ILE A 300 23.80 -10.15 -14.96
N ALA A 301 23.11 -10.88 -14.08
CA ALA A 301 23.45 -10.95 -12.66
C ALA A 301 24.89 -11.44 -12.45
N TRP A 302 25.29 -12.51 -13.14
CA TRP A 302 26.65 -13.03 -13.12
C TRP A 302 27.66 -12.03 -13.67
N MET A 303 27.36 -11.38 -14.79
CA MET A 303 28.23 -10.38 -15.41
C MET A 303 28.44 -9.17 -14.49
N ARG A 304 27.36 -8.66 -13.87
CA ARG A 304 27.39 -7.53 -12.92
C ARG A 304 28.28 -7.85 -11.72
N ARG A 305 28.12 -9.03 -11.14
CA ARG A 305 28.97 -9.48 -10.01
C ARG A 305 30.43 -9.64 -10.38
N THR A 306 30.73 -10.14 -11.58
CA THR A 306 32.10 -10.49 -11.97
C THR A 306 32.86 -9.27 -12.50
N TYR A 307 32.25 -8.49 -13.39
CA TYR A 307 32.94 -7.42 -14.13
C TYR A 307 32.66 -6.01 -13.61
N PHE A 308 31.52 -5.78 -12.94
CA PHE A 308 31.11 -4.45 -12.48
C PHE A 308 31.19 -4.26 -10.96
N SER A 309 31.80 -5.21 -10.24
CA SER A 309 31.99 -5.15 -8.79
C SER A 309 33.18 -4.32 -8.33
N SER A 310 34.13 -4.05 -9.24
CA SER A 310 35.35 -3.28 -8.95
C SER A 310 35.67 -2.37 -10.12
N PRO A 311 36.11 -1.11 -9.88
CA PRO A 311 36.56 -0.21 -10.93
C PRO A 311 37.64 -0.83 -11.83
N TRP A 312 38.52 -1.67 -11.25
CA TRP A 312 39.57 -2.35 -12.00
C TRP A 312 39.04 -3.38 -13.00
N ASN A 313 37.98 -4.11 -12.64
CA ASN A 313 37.37 -5.10 -13.55
C ASN A 313 36.67 -4.41 -14.72
N ILE A 314 36.10 -3.21 -14.49
CA ILE A 314 35.51 -2.38 -15.55
C ILE A 314 36.59 -1.91 -16.52
N ILE A 315 37.70 -1.38 -16.01
CA ILE A 315 38.83 -0.93 -16.85
C ILE A 315 39.38 -2.11 -17.67
N ALA A 316 39.58 -3.27 -17.04
CA ALA A 316 40.07 -4.47 -17.72
C ALA A 316 39.12 -4.92 -18.84
N LEU A 317 37.79 -4.88 -18.60
CA LEU A 317 36.79 -5.22 -19.60
C LEU A 317 36.83 -4.25 -20.80
N VAL A 318 36.94 -2.94 -20.55
CA VAL A 318 37.01 -1.92 -21.60
C VAL A 318 38.28 -2.08 -22.45
N VAL A 319 39.44 -2.19 -21.81
CA VAL A 319 40.73 -2.39 -22.50
C VAL A 319 40.70 -3.68 -23.32
N GLY A 320 40.23 -4.79 -22.73
CA GLY A 320 40.09 -6.07 -23.42
C GLY A 320 39.18 -5.98 -24.64
N SER A 321 38.06 -5.25 -24.54
CA SER A 321 37.11 -5.06 -25.63
C SER A 321 37.70 -4.23 -26.78
N ILE A 322 38.43 -3.15 -26.46
CA ILE A 322 39.13 -2.32 -27.45
C ILE A 322 40.20 -3.15 -28.18
N LEU A 323 41.03 -3.88 -27.44
CA LEU A 323 42.06 -4.75 -28.01
C LEU A 323 41.44 -5.81 -28.92
N PHE A 324 40.35 -6.44 -28.50
CA PHE A 324 39.65 -7.43 -29.30
C PHE A 324 39.11 -6.84 -30.61
N ALA A 325 38.46 -5.66 -30.55
CA ALA A 325 37.95 -4.97 -31.73
C ALA A 325 39.08 -4.58 -32.70
N LEU A 326 40.20 -4.08 -32.18
CA LEU A 326 41.39 -3.80 -32.98
C LEU A 326 41.95 -5.05 -33.65
N THR A 327 42.00 -6.18 -32.93
CA THR A 327 42.49 -7.46 -33.45
C THR A 327 41.57 -7.99 -34.55
N MET A 328 40.25 -7.88 -34.37
CA MET A 328 39.28 -8.21 -35.42
C MET A 328 39.46 -7.32 -36.66
N ALA A 329 39.59 -6.01 -36.47
CA ALA A 329 39.81 -5.08 -37.57
C ALA A 329 41.10 -5.41 -38.33
N GLN A 330 42.21 -5.63 -37.61
CA GLN A 330 43.48 -6.07 -38.18
C GLN A 330 43.31 -7.36 -39.00
N THR A 331 42.65 -8.37 -38.43
CA THR A 331 42.39 -9.65 -39.13
C THR A 331 41.60 -9.45 -40.42
N ILE A 332 40.55 -8.63 -40.40
CA ILE A 332 39.74 -8.31 -41.59
C ILE A 332 40.58 -7.60 -42.66
N PHE A 333 41.40 -6.63 -42.27
CA PHE A 333 42.28 -5.91 -43.19
C PHE A 333 43.38 -6.82 -43.76
N THR A 334 43.96 -7.71 -42.96
CA THR A 334 44.95 -8.69 -43.42
C THR A 334 44.35 -9.68 -44.42
N VAL A 335 43.16 -10.22 -44.15
CA VAL A 335 42.47 -11.15 -45.06
C VAL A 335 42.04 -10.46 -46.35
N LYS A 336 41.53 -9.22 -46.31
CA LYS A 336 41.21 -8.46 -47.52
C LYS A 336 42.45 -8.00 -48.29
N GLY A 337 43.55 -7.73 -47.61
CA GLY A 337 44.82 -7.34 -48.21
C GLY A 337 45.58 -8.48 -48.89
N GLY A 338 45.34 -9.73 -48.46
CA GLY A 338 45.95 -10.93 -49.05
C GLY A 338 45.25 -11.49 -50.30
N ASN A 339 44.09 -10.95 -50.68
CA ASN A 339 43.33 -11.33 -51.89
C ASN A 339 43.55 -10.35 -53.06
N LYS A 340 44.73 -9.71 -53.14
CA LYS A 340 45.15 -8.89 -54.28
C LYS A 340 46.30 -9.53 -55.04
#